data_AF-A0A1X0SC27-F1
#
_entry.id   AF-A0A1X0SC27-F1
#
_cell.length_a   1.000
_cell.length_b   1.000
_cell.length_c   1.000
_cell.angle_alpha   90.00
_cell.angle_beta   90.00
_cell.angle_gamma   90.00
#
_symmetry.space_group_name_H-M   'P 1'
#
loop_
_entity.id
_entity.type
_entity.pdbx_description
1 polymer ?
#
loop_
_entity_poly.entity_id
_entity_poly.type
_entity_poly.pdbx_seq_one_letter_code
_entity_poly.pdbx_strand_id
1 'polypeptide(L)'
;MCMADDSFGRRIPFIFLQDLKEKFLSTYGKNRALEAPPYGLNEFSRVIEKQMEYYSSNPSADRLKQVHGEIEQVKDVMVHNIERVLERGERIELLVDKTDNLNQQAFAFKKRSTQLKRAMWWKNTKIVMLIIVVCFVSTRRTYRMLATH
;
A
#
# COMPACT_ATOMS: atom_id res chain seq x y z
N MET A 1 -10.42 -3.32 17.07
CA MET A 1 -11.83 -2.87 17.09
C MET A 1 -12.65 -3.92 17.80
N CYS A 2 -13.75 -3.55 18.44
CA CYS A 2 -14.71 -4.47 19.03
C CYS A 2 -16.14 -4.01 18.71
N MET A 3 -17.10 -4.89 18.86
CA MET A 3 -18.52 -4.62 18.69
C MET A 3 -19.24 -5.02 19.98
N ALA A 4 -20.17 -4.19 20.43
CA ALA A 4 -20.98 -4.42 21.62
C ALA A 4 -22.39 -3.88 21.34
N ASP A 5 -23.39 -4.43 22.02
CA ASP A 5 -24.77 -3.95 21.92
C ASP A 5 -24.88 -2.50 22.42
N ASP A 6 -25.83 -1.74 21.89
CA ASP A 6 -26.05 -0.34 22.27
C ASP A 6 -26.31 -0.18 23.78
N SER A 7 -26.96 -1.17 24.40
CA SER A 7 -27.24 -1.20 25.83
C SER A 7 -25.99 -1.33 26.71
N PHE A 8 -24.89 -1.83 26.15
CA PHE A 8 -23.63 -2.02 26.86
C PHE A 8 -22.89 -0.69 27.12
N GLY A 9 -23.28 0.35 26.39
CA GLY A 9 -22.64 1.66 26.44
C GLY A 9 -21.23 1.66 25.86
N ARG A 10 -20.63 2.85 25.76
CA ARG A 10 -19.35 3.03 25.07
C ARG A 10 -18.13 2.88 25.98
N ARG A 11 -18.31 3.10 27.29
CA ARG A 11 -17.21 3.18 28.25
C ARG A 11 -16.46 1.86 28.39
N ILE A 12 -17.17 0.76 28.63
CA ILE A 12 -16.55 -0.56 28.86
C ILE A 12 -15.80 -1.06 27.62
N PRO A 13 -16.36 -1.01 26.39
CA PRO A 13 -15.62 -1.41 25.18
C PRO A 13 -14.34 -0.61 24.96
N PHE A 14 -14.34 0.70 25.26
CA PHE A 14 -13.13 1.52 25.16
C PHE A 14 -12.04 1.10 26.15
N ILE A 15 -12.44 0.87 27.41
CA ILE A 15 -11.52 0.40 28.45
C ILE A 15 -10.91 -0.95 28.06
N PHE A 16 -11.75 -1.87 27.56
CA PHE A 16 -11.31 -3.16 27.04
C PHE A 16 -10.26 -2.99 25.93
N LEU A 17 -10.54 -2.16 24.91
CA LEU A 17 -9.60 -1.94 23.80
C LEU A 17 -8.28 -1.32 24.25
N GLN A 18 -8.31 -0.39 25.21
CA GLN A 18 -7.10 0.22 25.75
C GLN A 18 -6.26 -0.81 26.52
N ASP A 19 -6.89 -1.59 27.39
CA ASP A 19 -6.23 -2.67 28.13
C ASP A 19 -5.60 -3.71 27.19
N LEU A 20 -6.34 -4.07 26.14
CA LEU A 20 -5.88 -4.99 25.13
C LEU A 20 -4.66 -4.46 24.36
N LYS A 21 -4.67 -3.18 23.99
CA LYS A 21 -3.52 -2.50 23.36
C LYS A 21 -2.30 -2.54 24.28
N GLU A 22 -2.44 -2.21 25.55
CA GLU A 22 -1.34 -2.20 26.52
C GLU A 22 -0.73 -3.60 26.68
N LYS A 23 -1.57 -4.62 26.86
CA LYS A 23 -1.12 -6.02 26.96
C LYS A 23 -0.45 -6.50 25.67
N PHE A 24 -0.99 -6.14 24.52
CA PHE A 24 -0.43 -6.52 23.22
C PHE A 24 0.97 -5.92 23.03
N LEU A 25 1.12 -4.62 23.27
CA LEU A 25 2.40 -3.92 23.16
C LEU A 25 3.39 -4.40 24.22
N SER A 26 2.95 -4.76 25.42
CA SER A 26 3.82 -5.36 26.44
C SER A 26 4.29 -6.77 26.06
N THR A 27 3.48 -7.54 25.36
CA THR A 27 3.80 -8.93 25.01
C THR A 27 4.73 -9.01 23.81
N TYR A 28 4.47 -8.21 22.77
CA TYR A 28 5.20 -8.30 21.50
C TYR A 28 6.15 -7.14 21.25
N GLY A 29 5.99 -6.01 21.95
CA GLY A 29 6.69 -4.77 21.62
C GLY A 29 6.19 -4.15 20.32
N LYS A 30 6.62 -2.92 20.03
CA LYS A 30 6.19 -2.19 18.82
C LYS A 30 6.72 -2.81 17.52
N ASN A 31 7.95 -3.33 17.54
CA ASN A 31 8.62 -3.78 16.31
C ASN A 31 8.03 -5.11 15.80
N ARG A 32 7.84 -6.10 16.68
CA ARG A 32 7.26 -7.39 16.30
C ARG A 32 5.81 -7.28 15.83
N ALA A 33 5.06 -6.31 16.35
CA ALA A 33 3.71 -6.01 15.90
C ALA A 33 3.65 -5.53 14.44
N LEU A 34 4.70 -4.85 13.95
CA LEU A 34 4.78 -4.32 12.58
C LEU A 34 5.30 -5.35 11.57
N GLU A 35 6.14 -6.29 12.03
CA GLU A 35 6.84 -7.26 11.18
C GLU A 35 6.20 -8.66 11.19
N ALA A 36 5.11 -8.85 11.93
CA ALA A 36 4.50 -10.17 12.09
C ALA A 36 3.92 -10.70 10.75
N PRO A 37 4.22 -11.95 10.38
CA PRO A 37 3.57 -12.59 9.24
C PRO A 37 2.07 -12.82 9.53
N PRO A 38 1.24 -13.07 8.51
CA PRO A 38 -0.16 -13.44 8.70
C PRO A 38 -0.29 -14.56 9.74
N TYR A 39 -1.20 -14.42 10.70
CA TYR A 39 -1.42 -15.35 11.81
C TYR A 39 -0.26 -15.50 12.82
N GLY A 40 0.85 -14.78 12.65
CA GLY A 40 2.03 -14.87 13.51
C GLY A 40 1.84 -14.43 14.96
N LEU A 41 0.67 -13.85 15.28
CA LEU A 41 0.30 -13.36 16.61
C LEU A 41 -1.01 -13.98 17.12
N ASN A 42 -1.45 -15.10 16.53
CA ASN A 42 -2.69 -15.75 16.89
C ASN A 42 -2.76 -16.21 18.36
N GLU A 43 -1.61 -16.41 19.02
CA GLU A 43 -1.57 -16.75 20.45
C GLU A 43 -2.22 -15.70 21.34
N PHE A 44 -2.27 -14.45 20.88
CA PHE A 44 -2.93 -13.36 21.58
C PHE A 44 -4.46 -13.51 21.62
N SER A 45 -5.05 -14.37 20.78
CA SER A 45 -6.49 -14.67 20.80
C SER A 45 -6.99 -15.07 22.19
N ARG A 46 -6.22 -15.87 22.92
CA ARG A 46 -6.55 -16.30 24.30
C ARG A 46 -6.61 -15.13 25.27
N VAL A 47 -5.76 -14.12 25.05
CA VAL A 47 -5.77 -12.89 25.86
C VAL A 47 -7.01 -12.05 25.52
N ILE A 48 -7.35 -11.94 24.24
CA ILE A 48 -8.57 -11.24 23.78
C ILE A 48 -9.80 -11.87 24.44
N GLU A 49 -9.95 -13.20 24.34
CA GLU A 49 -11.09 -13.94 24.89
C GLU A 49 -11.23 -13.74 26.39
N LYS A 50 -10.14 -13.93 27.14
CA LYS A 50 -10.12 -13.74 28.60
C LYS A 50 -10.48 -12.30 29.01
N GLN A 51 -9.97 -11.29 28.30
CA GLN A 51 -10.31 -9.90 28.59
C GLN A 51 -11.77 -9.61 28.22
N MET A 52 -12.26 -10.10 27.08
CA MET A 52 -13.63 -9.91 26.65
C MET A 52 -14.62 -10.47 27.68
N GLU A 53 -14.38 -11.68 28.19
CA GLU A 53 -15.20 -12.27 29.25
C GLU A 53 -15.16 -11.41 30.53
N TYR A 54 -13.98 -10.97 30.96
CA TYR A 54 -13.83 -10.13 32.15
C TYR A 54 -14.62 -8.82 32.06
N TYR A 55 -14.53 -8.11 30.94
CA TYR A 55 -15.25 -6.83 30.75
C TYR A 55 -16.74 -7.03 30.46
N SER A 56 -17.17 -8.18 29.93
CA SER A 56 -18.59 -8.47 29.65
C SER A 56 -19.37 -8.94 30.87
N SER A 57 -18.72 -9.66 31.78
CA SER A 57 -19.38 -10.34 32.91
C SER A 57 -19.19 -9.66 34.27
N ASN A 58 -18.26 -8.71 34.41
CA ASN A 58 -17.88 -8.18 35.71
C ASN A 58 -18.24 -6.68 35.88
N PRO A 59 -19.25 -6.33 36.69
CA PRO A 59 -19.62 -4.95 36.98
C PRO A 59 -18.51 -4.13 37.66
N SER A 60 -17.51 -4.79 38.27
CA SER A 60 -16.38 -4.12 38.94
C SER A 60 -15.28 -3.65 37.97
N ALA A 61 -15.26 -4.15 36.72
CA ALA A 61 -14.32 -3.70 35.70
C ALA A 61 -14.45 -2.19 35.42
N ASP A 62 -15.65 -1.64 35.66
CA ASP A 62 -15.95 -0.21 35.53
C ASP A 62 -15.36 0.67 36.66
N ARG A 63 -15.14 0.08 37.85
CA ARG A 63 -14.67 0.81 39.04
C ARG A 63 -13.15 0.94 39.08
N LEU A 64 -12.42 -0.11 38.67
CA LEU A 64 -10.96 -0.17 38.80
C LEU A 64 -10.25 0.86 37.91
N LYS A 65 -10.78 1.17 36.72
CA LYS A 65 -10.21 2.19 35.83
C LYS A 65 -10.87 3.57 35.92
N GLN A 66 -11.96 3.73 36.66
CA GLN A 66 -12.53 5.06 36.96
C GLN A 66 -11.53 5.95 37.71
N VAL A 67 -10.65 5.33 38.51
CA VAL A 67 -9.58 6.01 39.25
C VAL A 67 -8.51 6.60 38.33
N HIS A 68 -8.40 6.16 37.06
CA HIS A 68 -7.34 6.60 36.14
C HIS A 68 -7.68 7.83 35.28
N GLY A 69 -8.82 8.52 35.49
CA GLY A 69 -9.08 9.92 35.11
C GLY A 69 -9.06 10.33 33.61
N GLU A 70 -8.37 9.63 32.73
CA GLU A 70 -8.05 10.09 31.36
C GLU A 70 -9.05 9.61 30.29
N ILE A 71 -9.98 8.72 30.63
CA ILE A 71 -10.90 8.11 29.65
C ILE A 71 -12.05 9.06 29.24
N GLU A 72 -12.38 10.08 30.06
CA GLU A 72 -13.44 11.04 29.73
C GLU A 72 -13.06 11.99 28.58
N GLN A 73 -11.78 12.33 28.40
CA GLN A 73 -11.36 13.24 27.31
C GLN A 73 -11.35 12.58 25.93
N VAL A 74 -11.20 11.26 25.82
CA VAL A 74 -11.20 10.55 24.52
C VAL A 74 -12.62 10.30 24.00
N LYS A 75 -13.64 10.53 24.84
CA LYS A 75 -15.06 10.31 24.53
C LYS A 75 -15.59 11.24 23.43
N ASP A 76 -15.07 12.48 23.33
CA ASP A 76 -15.53 13.48 22.36
C ASP A 76 -14.90 13.34 20.97
N VAL A 77 -13.71 12.73 20.85
CA VAL A 77 -12.99 12.63 19.56
C VAL A 77 -13.38 11.38 18.76
N MET A 78 -14.08 10.41 19.37
CA MET A 78 -14.37 9.10 18.75
C MET A 78 -15.86 8.83 18.49
N VAL A 79 -16.60 9.84 18.02
CA VAL A 79 -18.01 9.69 17.57
C VAL A 79 -18.20 10.01 16.09
N HIS A 80 -17.22 9.72 15.25
CA HIS A 80 -17.44 9.72 13.81
C HIS A 80 -16.58 8.62 13.22
N ASN A 81 -17.17 7.56 12.66
CA ASN A 81 -16.65 6.82 11.50
C ASN A 81 -17.40 5.51 11.18
N ILE A 82 -18.32 4.98 12.01
CA ILE A 82 -19.09 3.77 11.59
C ILE A 82 -20.03 4.08 10.42
N GLU A 83 -20.70 5.24 10.38
CA GLU A 83 -21.50 5.63 9.21
C GLU A 83 -20.63 5.73 7.94
N ARG A 84 -19.39 6.20 8.07
CA ARG A 84 -18.44 6.31 6.95
C ARG A 84 -17.79 4.99 6.54
N VAL A 85 -17.90 3.93 7.35
CA VAL A 85 -17.43 2.57 7.03
C VAL A 85 -18.51 1.77 6.30
N LEU A 86 -19.80 2.02 6.56
CA LEU A 86 -20.89 1.47 5.77
C LEU A 86 -20.97 2.07 4.36
N GLU A 87 -20.65 3.37 4.19
CA GLU A 87 -20.43 3.97 2.85
C GLU A 87 -19.20 3.42 2.12
N ARG A 88 -18.31 2.72 2.83
CA ARG A 88 -17.16 1.98 2.25
C ARG A 88 -17.41 0.47 2.16
N GLY A 89 -18.67 0.04 2.22
CA GLY A 89 -19.09 -1.30 1.82
C GLY A 89 -18.96 -1.58 0.30
N GLU A 90 -18.55 -0.60 -0.49
CA GLU A 90 -18.33 -0.71 -1.94
C GLU A 90 -16.87 -0.44 -2.31
N ARG A 91 -15.93 -1.24 -1.81
CA ARG A 91 -14.59 -1.45 -2.41
C ARG A 91 -13.84 -2.62 -1.77
N ILE A 92 -14.48 -3.79 -1.75
CA ILE A 92 -13.77 -5.08 -1.70
C ILE A 92 -13.31 -5.42 -3.13
N GLU A 93 -12.59 -4.54 -3.82
CA GLU A 93 -11.97 -4.82 -5.14
C GLU A 93 -10.74 -3.94 -5.41
N LEU A 94 -9.88 -3.65 -4.42
CA LEU A 94 -8.68 -2.82 -4.67
C LEU A 94 -7.42 -3.30 -3.97
N LEU A 95 -7.17 -4.62 -3.97
CA LEU A 95 -5.85 -5.19 -3.67
C LEU A 95 -5.35 -6.22 -4.69
N VAL A 96 -6.05 -6.39 -5.83
CA VAL A 96 -5.56 -7.17 -6.99
C VAL A 96 -5.18 -6.26 -8.16
N ASP A 97 -5.77 -5.08 -8.25
CA ASP A 97 -5.68 -4.21 -9.43
C ASP A 97 -4.35 -3.45 -9.56
N LYS A 98 -3.63 -3.22 -8.45
CA LYS A 98 -2.37 -2.44 -8.47
C LYS A 98 -1.17 -3.22 -9.03
N THR A 99 -1.16 -4.54 -8.94
CA THR A 99 -0.08 -5.38 -9.48
C THR A 99 -0.33 -5.69 -10.96
N ASP A 100 -1.58 -5.98 -11.35
CA ASP A 100 -1.90 -6.25 -12.75
C ASP A 100 -1.74 -4.99 -13.63
N ASN A 101 -2.12 -3.82 -13.12
CA ASN A 101 -1.92 -2.57 -13.85
C ASN A 101 -0.43 -2.20 -13.96
N LEU A 102 0.39 -2.47 -12.94
CA LEU A 102 1.85 -2.32 -13.01
C LEU A 102 2.49 -3.29 -14.02
N ASN A 103 2.05 -4.55 -14.06
CA ASN A 103 2.55 -5.55 -14.99
C ASN A 103 2.15 -5.22 -16.44
N GLN A 104 0.90 -4.81 -16.66
CA GLN A 104 0.41 -4.38 -17.99
C GLN A 104 1.13 -3.10 -18.46
N GLN A 105 1.35 -2.12 -17.59
CA GLN A 105 2.11 -0.92 -17.91
C GLN A 105 3.58 -1.23 -18.20
N ALA A 106 4.22 -2.12 -17.44
CA ALA A 106 5.59 -2.56 -17.69
C ALA A 106 5.70 -3.31 -19.03
N PHE A 107 4.74 -4.16 -19.37
CA PHE A 107 4.70 -4.87 -20.64
C PHE A 107 4.47 -3.92 -21.84
N ALA A 108 3.53 -2.97 -21.70
CA ALA A 108 3.29 -1.93 -22.70
C ALA A 108 4.53 -1.03 -22.90
N PHE A 109 5.22 -0.66 -21.81
CA PHE A 109 6.46 0.11 -21.85
C PHE A 109 7.60 -0.66 -22.52
N LYS A 110 7.77 -1.96 -22.23
CA LYS A 110 8.74 -2.83 -22.91
C LYS A 110 8.44 -2.96 -24.40
N LYS A 111 7.16 -3.13 -24.78
CA LYS A 111 6.75 -3.20 -26.19
C LYS A 111 7.00 -1.88 -26.93
N ARG A 112 6.67 -0.74 -26.32
CA ARG A 112 6.95 0.59 -26.90
C ARG A 112 8.46 0.85 -27.01
N SER A 113 9.24 0.53 -25.98
CA SER A 113 10.70 0.69 -25.98
C SER A 113 11.38 -0.14 -27.06
N THR A 114 10.93 -1.38 -27.29
CA THR A 114 11.48 -2.23 -28.36
C THR A 114 11.07 -1.76 -29.76
N GLN A 115 9.84 -1.26 -29.94
CA GLN A 115 9.41 -0.64 -31.20
C GLN A 115 10.18 0.65 -31.49
N LEU A 116 10.39 1.51 -30.49
CA LEU A 116 11.20 2.73 -30.60
C LEU A 116 12.65 2.42 -30.98
N LYS A 117 13.26 1.42 -30.33
CA LYS A 117 14.63 0.96 -30.68
C LYS A 117 14.72 0.53 -32.14
N ARG A 118 13.75 -0.25 -32.63
CA ARG A 118 13.71 -0.67 -34.04
C ARG A 118 13.52 0.53 -34.97
N ALA A 119 12.59 1.43 -34.68
CA ALA A 119 12.34 2.62 -35.49
C ALA A 119 13.58 3.53 -35.57
N MET A 120 14.28 3.73 -34.45
CA MET A 120 15.53 4.48 -34.38
C MET A 120 16.64 3.80 -35.19
N TRP A 121 16.76 2.47 -35.10
CA TRP A 121 17.74 1.72 -35.90
C TRP A 121 17.51 1.91 -37.40
N TRP A 122 16.26 1.77 -37.88
CA TRP A 122 15.93 1.99 -39.29
C TRP A 122 16.16 3.44 -39.75
N LYS A 123 15.85 4.43 -38.90
CA LYS A 123 16.15 5.84 -39.20
C LYS A 123 17.66 6.07 -39.33
N ASN A 124 18.44 5.54 -38.39
CA ASN A 124 19.90 5.68 -38.41
C ASN A 124 20.53 4.99 -39.63
N THR A 125 20.07 3.77 -39.98
CA THR A 125 20.56 3.06 -41.17
C THR A 125 20.25 3.82 -42.46
N LYS A 126 19.05 4.40 -42.60
CA LYS A 126 18.70 5.21 -43.77
C LYS A 126 19.58 6.47 -43.88
N ILE A 127 19.84 7.16 -42.77
CA ILE A 127 20.71 8.34 -42.73
C ILE A 127 22.14 7.97 -43.12
N VAL A 128 22.68 6.88 -42.57
CA VAL A 128 24.03 6.40 -42.90
C VAL A 128 24.17 6.06 -44.40
N MET A 129 23.18 5.39 -45.00
CA MET A 129 23.18 5.09 -46.43
C MET A 129 23.19 6.36 -47.30
N LEU A 130 22.41 7.38 -46.93
CA LEU A 130 22.40 8.66 -47.65
C LEU A 130 23.75 9.37 -47.58
N ILE A 131 24.39 9.39 -46.41
CA ILE A 131 25.72 9.98 -46.24
C ILE A 131 26.75 9.26 -47.13
N ILE A 132 26.75 7.93 -47.15
CA ILE A 132 27.66 7.14 -47.99
C ILE A 132 27.48 7.47 -49.47
N VAL A 133 26.24 7.57 -49.97
CA VAL A 133 25.97 7.91 -51.37
C VAL A 133 26.47 9.32 -51.70
N VAL A 134 26.21 10.30 -50.84
CA VAL A 134 26.67 11.68 -51.05
C VAL A 134 28.20 11.76 -51.06
N CYS A 135 28.86 11.10 -50.11
CA CYS A 135 30.32 11.00 -50.06
C CYS A 135 30.88 10.32 -51.33
N PHE A 136 30.27 9.23 -51.78
CA PHE A 136 30.72 8.54 -52.98
C PHE A 136 30.60 9.42 -54.23
N VAL A 137 29.48 10.14 -54.39
CA VAL A 137 29.27 11.05 -55.52
C VAL A 137 30.22 12.24 -55.46
N SER A 138 30.43 12.84 -54.29
CA SER A 138 31.35 13.98 -54.16
C SER A 138 32.79 13.56 -54.45
N THR A 139 33.25 12.43 -53.90
CA THR A 139 34.56 11.86 -54.21
C THR A 139 34.71 11.58 -55.71
N ARG A 140 33.73 10.91 -56.34
CA ARG A 140 33.77 10.61 -57.78
C ARG A 140 33.80 11.89 -58.63
N ARG A 141 33.07 12.94 -58.23
CA ARG A 141 33.06 14.24 -58.90
C ARG A 141 34.42 14.93 -58.80
N THR A 142 35.04 14.90 -57.63
CA THR A 142 36.38 15.47 -57.41
C THR A 142 37.44 14.74 -58.22
N TYR A 143 37.44 13.40 -58.21
CA TYR A 143 38.35 12.59 -59.04
C TYR A 143 38.17 12.88 -60.54
N ARG A 144 36.93 13.02 -61.02
CA ARG A 144 36.67 13.36 -62.42
C ARG A 144 37.19 14.74 -62.79
N MET A 145 37.09 15.72 -61.89
CA MET A 145 37.63 17.07 -62.11
C MET A 145 39.16 17.08 -62.13
N LEU A 146 39.81 16.30 -61.26
CA LEU A 146 41.27 16.16 -61.23
C LEU A 146 41.83 15.46 -62.47
N ALA A 147 41.09 14.51 -63.05
CA ALA A 147 41.52 13.80 -64.27
C ALA A 147 41.32 14.60 -65.57
N THR A 148 40.62 15.73 -65.51
CA THR A 148 40.39 16.64 -66.66
C THR A 148 41.36 17.83 -66.70
N HIS A 149 42.31 17.89 -65.78
CA HIS A 149 43.42 18.85 -65.75
C HIS A 149 44.74 18.13 -65.98
#